data_AF-A0A831UPN0-F1
#
_entry.id   AF-A0A831UPN0-F1
#
_cell.length_a   1.000
_cell.length_b   1.000
_cell.length_c   1.000
_cell.angle_alpha   90.00
_cell.angle_beta   90.00
_cell.angle_gamma   90.00
#
_symmetry.space_group_name_H-M   'P 1'
#
loop_
_entity.id
_entity.type
_entity.pdbx_description
1 polymer ?
#
loop_
_entity_poly.entity_id
_entity_poly.type
_entity_poly.pdbx_seq_one_letter_code
_entity_poly.pdbx_strand_id
1 'polypeptide(L)'
;MNTMCGKLVALAALTTLAIAPHGMAQEWIRNATNGHYYALTGSAMNWTAAQAQAEAWGGYLVTINDANENAWLKTTFSDVEGASLWTGGNDKAQEGRWVWVENDANFWNGASGGTVVPGMYANWASGEPNDSGGEDSCELRTDGKWNDNKHTQTRKGIVEATGLINPVGGKVQVGDTFTLYCQNRWPTGAETFQWYYGTSIDFGAASEISGATGCAYSIVNAQFSNEGYYWCEVTESGYTFLSDPAPVAVVPAGSFPVAGPIGLGMLICGAAIAGVRAVRRR
;
A
#
# COMPACT_ATOMS: atom_id res chain seq x y z
N MET A 1 4.63 -1.67 30.81
CA MET A 1 4.04 -0.59 29.98
C MET A 1 4.17 -1.04 28.54
N ASN A 2 3.19 -1.77 27.98
CA ASN A 2 3.27 -2.35 26.61
C ASN A 2 1.85 -2.65 26.07
N THR A 3 0.91 -1.71 26.20
CA THR A 3 -0.53 -1.98 25.96
C THR A 3 -1.16 -1.06 24.92
N MET A 4 -0.46 -0.72 23.82
CA MET A 4 -1.06 0.11 22.74
C MET A 4 -0.97 -0.47 21.32
N CYS A 5 -0.58 -1.73 21.12
CA CYS A 5 -0.55 -2.32 19.77
C CYS A 5 -1.66 -3.33 19.46
N GLY A 6 -2.78 -3.33 20.19
CA GLY A 6 -3.86 -4.26 19.85
C GLY A 6 -5.24 -3.90 20.38
N LYS A 7 -5.49 -2.65 20.78
CA LYS A 7 -6.80 -2.28 21.35
C LYS A 7 -7.30 -0.95 20.81
N LEU A 8 -7.79 -0.97 19.57
CA LEU A 8 -9.13 -0.40 19.40
C LEU A 8 -10.08 -1.25 20.24
N VAL A 9 -10.81 -0.59 21.13
CA VAL A 9 -11.68 -1.18 22.15
C VAL A 9 -12.75 -2.06 21.49
N ALA A 10 -12.49 -3.36 21.35
CA ALA A 10 -13.54 -4.36 21.19
C ALA A 10 -14.03 -4.74 22.60
N LEU A 11 -15.06 -4.03 23.06
CA LEU A 11 -15.79 -4.43 24.27
C LEU A 11 -16.51 -5.74 23.96
N ALA A 12 -16.28 -6.76 24.79
CA ALA A 12 -16.78 -8.11 24.60
C ALA A 12 -18.31 -8.16 24.46
N ALA A 13 -18.79 -8.84 23.43
CA ALA A 13 -20.09 -9.51 23.43
C ALA A 13 -19.93 -10.88 22.76
N LEU A 14 -19.85 -11.92 23.59
CA LEU A 14 -20.06 -13.30 23.17
C LEU A 14 -21.57 -13.45 22.92
N THR A 15 -22.02 -13.65 21.68
CA THR A 15 -23.18 -14.47 21.27
C THR A 15 -23.61 -14.20 19.82
N THR A 16 -23.97 -15.29 19.14
CA THR A 16 -24.54 -15.42 17.78
C THR A 16 -23.60 -15.14 16.60
N LEU A 17 -23.52 -16.13 15.69
CA LEU A 17 -23.10 -15.96 14.31
C LEU A 17 -24.08 -14.95 13.67
N ALA A 18 -23.80 -13.66 13.80
CA ALA A 18 -24.46 -12.65 13.00
C ALA A 18 -23.77 -12.68 11.64
N ILE A 19 -24.44 -13.23 10.63
CA ILE A 19 -24.15 -12.88 9.24
C ILE A 19 -24.39 -11.38 9.18
N ALA A 20 -23.31 -10.60 9.17
CA ALA A 20 -23.41 -9.17 8.96
C ALA A 20 -24.15 -8.95 7.64
N PRO A 21 -25.20 -8.12 7.60
CA PRO A 21 -25.82 -7.76 6.34
C PRO A 21 -24.74 -7.12 5.45
N HIS A 22 -24.76 -7.45 4.16
CA HIS A 22 -23.81 -6.99 3.14
C HIS A 22 -23.78 -5.45 3.03
N GLY A 23 -23.03 -4.81 3.93
CA GLY A 23 -22.84 -3.37 3.98
C GLY A 23 -22.26 -2.94 5.32
N MET A 24 -21.12 -2.25 5.27
CA MET A 24 -20.47 -1.44 6.33
C MET A 24 -19.22 -1.99 7.03
N ALA A 25 -18.66 -3.13 6.64
CA ALA A 25 -17.25 -3.44 6.91
C ALA A 25 -16.58 -3.88 5.60
N GLN A 26 -15.54 -3.16 5.19
CA GLN A 26 -14.70 -3.59 4.07
C GLN A 26 -14.08 -4.94 4.42
N GLU A 27 -14.45 -6.00 3.71
CA GLU A 27 -13.84 -7.31 3.92
C GLU A 27 -12.51 -7.36 3.17
N TRP A 28 -11.43 -7.48 3.93
CA TRP A 28 -10.08 -7.67 3.41
C TRP A 28 -9.73 -9.15 3.51
N ILE A 29 -9.33 -9.73 2.38
CA ILE A 29 -8.96 -11.14 2.26
C ILE A 29 -7.44 -11.21 2.13
N ARG A 30 -6.79 -11.93 3.05
CA ARG A 30 -5.35 -12.17 3.00
C ARG A 30 -5.04 -13.23 1.96
N ASN A 31 -4.15 -12.94 1.01
CA ASN A 31 -3.56 -13.98 0.17
C ASN A 31 -2.48 -14.68 1.01
N ALA A 32 -2.66 -15.98 1.24
CA ALA A 32 -1.74 -16.75 2.05
C ALA A 32 -0.33 -16.77 1.45
N THR A 33 -0.16 -16.74 0.12
CA THR A 33 1.12 -16.98 -0.55
C THR A 33 2.08 -15.79 -0.49
N ASN A 34 1.59 -14.56 -0.56
CA ASN A 34 2.42 -13.35 -0.49
C ASN A 34 2.21 -12.56 0.81
N GLY A 35 1.13 -12.83 1.56
CA GLY A 35 0.79 -12.13 2.79
C GLY A 35 0.11 -10.77 2.61
N HIS A 36 -0.14 -10.34 1.38
CA HIS A 36 -0.86 -9.11 1.08
C HIS A 36 -2.35 -9.28 1.34
N TYR A 37 -3.04 -8.15 1.50
CA TYR A 37 -4.48 -8.10 1.74
C TYR A 37 -5.17 -7.46 0.56
N TYR A 38 -6.34 -8.00 0.21
CA TYR A 38 -7.08 -7.61 -0.96
C TYR A 38 -8.54 -7.34 -0.63
N ALA A 39 -9.13 -6.37 -1.34
CA ALA A 39 -10.50 -5.92 -1.12
C ALA A 39 -11.11 -5.47 -2.45
N LEU A 40 -12.44 -5.46 -2.55
CA LEU A 40 -13.11 -4.76 -3.65
C LEU A 40 -13.45 -3.33 -3.26
N THR A 41 -13.36 -2.40 -4.21
CA THR A 41 -13.95 -1.07 -4.05
C THR A 41 -15.44 -1.17 -3.70
N GLY A 42 -15.95 -0.21 -2.94
CA GLY A 42 -17.30 -0.29 -2.37
C GLY A 42 -18.43 -0.29 -3.42
N SER A 43 -18.14 0.17 -4.64
CA SER A 43 -19.07 0.18 -5.78
C SER A 43 -18.31 0.17 -7.10
N ALA A 44 -19.02 -0.03 -8.21
CA ALA A 44 -18.45 0.11 -9.54
C ALA A 44 -18.22 1.59 -9.87
N MET A 45 -17.01 1.92 -10.33
CA MET A 45 -16.57 3.29 -10.61
C MET A 45 -15.53 3.29 -11.73
N ASN A 46 -15.19 4.48 -12.23
CA ASN A 46 -14.11 4.61 -13.20
C ASN A 46 -12.74 4.33 -12.57
N TRP A 47 -11.75 4.03 -13.41
CA TRP A 47 -10.44 3.59 -12.93
C TRP A 47 -9.78 4.63 -12.01
N THR A 48 -9.85 5.92 -12.36
CA THR A 48 -9.31 7.00 -11.51
C THR A 48 -9.97 7.02 -10.13
N ALA A 49 -11.29 6.88 -10.05
CA ALA A 49 -12.00 6.86 -8.77
C ALA A 49 -11.69 5.59 -7.96
N ALA A 50 -11.54 4.44 -8.64
CA ALA A 50 -11.17 3.19 -8.00
C ALA A 50 -9.77 3.28 -7.38
N GLN A 51 -8.82 3.86 -8.11
CA GLN A 51 -7.47 4.13 -7.61
C GLN A 51 -7.48 5.12 -6.43
N ALA A 52 -8.23 6.22 -6.52
CA ALA A 52 -8.34 7.17 -5.40
C ALA A 52 -8.95 6.51 -4.14
N GLN A 53 -9.90 5.58 -4.30
CA GLN A 53 -10.43 4.81 -3.18
C GLN A 53 -9.41 3.83 -2.61
N ALA A 54 -8.62 3.17 -3.47
CA ALA A 54 -7.53 2.29 -3.04
C ALA A 54 -6.50 3.07 -2.19
N GLU A 55 -6.09 4.25 -2.65
CA GLU A 55 -5.17 5.15 -1.92
C GLU A 55 -5.76 5.62 -0.60
N ALA A 56 -7.04 5.98 -0.56
CA ALA A 56 -7.73 6.34 0.67
C ALA A 56 -7.78 5.18 1.68
N TRP A 57 -7.67 3.94 1.19
CA TRP A 57 -7.53 2.75 2.01
C TRP A 57 -6.08 2.38 2.29
N GLY A 58 -5.10 3.21 1.96
CA GLY A 58 -3.68 2.94 2.21
C GLY A 58 -3.11 1.80 1.35
N GLY A 59 -3.72 1.55 0.20
CA GLY A 59 -3.26 0.59 -0.79
C GLY A 59 -3.26 1.20 -2.20
N TYR A 60 -3.36 0.34 -3.21
CA TYR A 60 -3.41 0.69 -4.62
C TYR A 60 -4.27 -0.32 -5.37
N LEU A 61 -4.70 -0.01 -6.59
CA LEU A 61 -5.31 -1.04 -7.44
C LEU A 61 -4.28 -2.12 -7.77
N VAL A 62 -4.68 -3.38 -7.61
CA VAL A 62 -3.82 -4.56 -7.54
C VAL A 62 -2.74 -4.63 -8.62
N THR A 63 -1.52 -4.97 -8.20
CA THR A 63 -0.43 -5.42 -9.07
C THR A 63 -0.52 -6.93 -9.19
N ILE A 64 -0.43 -7.49 -10.40
CA ILE A 64 -0.48 -8.95 -10.59
C ILE A 64 0.91 -9.44 -11.01
N ASN A 65 1.62 -10.06 -10.08
CA ASN A 65 3.03 -10.42 -10.21
C ASN A 65 3.26 -11.81 -10.80
N ASP A 66 2.30 -12.73 -10.66
CA ASP A 66 2.42 -14.08 -11.19
C ASP A 66 1.08 -14.76 -11.50
N ALA A 67 1.17 -15.97 -12.08
CA ALA A 67 0.02 -16.76 -12.48
C ALA A 67 -0.80 -17.31 -11.30
N ASN A 68 -0.17 -17.57 -10.14
CA ASN A 68 -0.87 -18.06 -8.96
C ASN A 68 -1.70 -16.95 -8.33
N GLU A 69 -1.14 -15.74 -8.21
CA GLU A 69 -1.84 -14.55 -7.79
C GLU A 69 -3.01 -14.23 -8.74
N ASN A 70 -2.78 -14.23 -10.06
CA ASN A 70 -3.85 -14.02 -11.04
C ASN A 70 -5.01 -15.01 -10.87
N ALA A 71 -4.69 -16.31 -10.75
CA ALA A 71 -5.69 -17.35 -10.57
C ALA A 71 -6.46 -17.16 -9.25
N TRP A 72 -5.75 -16.85 -8.16
CA TRP A 72 -6.36 -16.59 -6.86
C TRP A 72 -7.28 -15.37 -6.90
N LEU A 73 -6.85 -14.25 -7.48
CA LEU A 73 -7.65 -13.04 -7.65
C LEU A 73 -8.94 -13.31 -8.44
N LYS A 74 -8.83 -14.08 -9.52
CA LYS A 74 -9.98 -14.50 -10.31
C LYS A 74 -10.98 -15.29 -9.49
N THR A 75 -10.52 -16.32 -8.77
CA THR A 75 -11.41 -17.18 -7.95
C THR A 75 -12.01 -16.46 -6.75
N THR A 76 -11.24 -15.56 -6.12
CA THR A 76 -11.62 -14.89 -4.87
C THR A 76 -12.54 -13.70 -5.12
N PHE A 77 -12.35 -12.98 -6.22
CA PHE A 77 -13.04 -11.72 -6.48
C PHE A 77 -13.88 -11.74 -7.76
N SER A 78 -13.29 -12.05 -8.92
CA SER A 78 -14.00 -11.95 -10.20
C SER A 78 -15.13 -12.97 -10.35
N ASP A 79 -14.91 -14.23 -9.94
CA ASP A 79 -15.94 -15.27 -9.93
C ASP A 79 -17.08 -14.96 -8.96
N VAL A 80 -16.74 -14.40 -7.79
CA VAL A 80 -17.72 -14.07 -6.73
C VAL A 80 -18.56 -12.86 -7.13
N GLU A 81 -17.95 -11.83 -7.71
CA GLU A 81 -18.66 -10.67 -8.23
C GLU A 81 -19.43 -11.01 -9.53
N GLY A 82 -18.98 -12.01 -10.28
CA GLY A 82 -19.52 -12.36 -11.59
C GLY A 82 -19.25 -11.32 -12.68
N ALA A 83 -18.22 -10.49 -12.51
CA ALA A 83 -17.90 -9.38 -13.40
C ALA A 83 -16.39 -9.20 -13.59
N SER A 84 -16.02 -8.43 -14.62
CA SER A 84 -14.64 -7.96 -14.78
C SER A 84 -14.33 -6.88 -13.75
N LEU A 85 -13.07 -6.78 -13.34
CA LEU A 85 -12.64 -5.92 -12.23
C LEU A 85 -11.42 -5.10 -12.61
N TRP A 86 -11.35 -3.84 -12.19
CA TRP A 86 -10.16 -3.02 -12.40
C TRP A 86 -8.95 -3.58 -11.66
N THR A 87 -7.81 -3.53 -12.33
CA THR A 87 -6.47 -3.77 -11.78
C THR A 87 -5.67 -2.47 -11.78
N GLY A 88 -4.45 -2.47 -11.25
CA GLY A 88 -3.55 -1.31 -11.30
C GLY A 88 -2.89 -1.06 -12.65
N GLY A 89 -3.06 -1.95 -13.63
CA GLY A 89 -2.42 -1.85 -14.94
C GLY A 89 -3.02 -0.71 -15.78
N ASN A 90 -2.17 0.15 -16.35
CA ASN A 90 -2.59 1.24 -17.22
C ASN A 90 -1.44 1.69 -18.14
N ASP A 91 -1.78 2.30 -19.27
CA ASP A 91 -0.83 2.95 -20.18
C ASP A 91 -1.24 4.39 -20.56
N LYS A 92 -2.19 4.97 -19.81
CA LYS A 92 -2.72 6.35 -19.98
C LYS A 92 -1.69 7.47 -20.16
N ALA A 93 -0.46 7.26 -19.68
CA ALA A 93 0.61 8.24 -19.79
C ALA A 93 1.36 8.13 -21.13
N GLN A 94 1.43 6.92 -21.68
CA GLN A 94 2.09 6.60 -22.94
C GLN A 94 1.50 5.31 -23.51
N GLU A 95 0.68 5.46 -24.55
CA GLU A 95 0.05 4.37 -25.30
C GLU A 95 1.05 3.24 -25.62
N GLY A 96 0.65 2.00 -25.30
CA GLY A 96 1.47 0.82 -25.50
C GLY A 96 2.62 0.64 -24.50
N ARG A 97 2.75 1.49 -23.47
CA ARG A 97 3.68 1.26 -22.35
C ARG A 97 2.89 1.06 -21.06
N TRP A 98 2.61 -0.20 -20.76
CA TRP A 98 1.77 -0.61 -19.63
C TRP A 98 2.57 -0.67 -18.34
N VAL A 99 2.06 0.02 -17.32
CA VAL A 99 2.66 0.11 -15.99
C VAL A 99 1.67 -0.24 -14.89
N TRP A 100 2.20 -0.73 -13.77
CA TRP A 100 1.44 -0.85 -12.52
C TRP A 100 1.39 0.48 -11.77
N VAL A 101 0.21 0.89 -11.32
CA VAL A 101 0.01 2.17 -10.62
C VAL A 101 0.76 2.29 -9.30
N GLU A 102 1.01 1.17 -8.62
CA GLU A 102 1.81 1.11 -7.39
C GLU A 102 3.16 1.82 -7.57
N ASN A 103 3.87 1.49 -8.66
CA ASN A 103 5.27 1.84 -8.79
C ASN A 103 5.75 2.26 -10.19
N ASP A 104 4.84 2.51 -11.12
CA ASP A 104 5.14 2.80 -12.53
C ASP A 104 6.03 1.73 -13.20
N ALA A 105 6.14 0.53 -12.60
CA ALA A 105 6.92 -0.55 -13.18
C ALA A 105 6.29 -0.99 -14.49
N ASN A 106 7.07 -0.90 -15.55
CA ASN A 106 6.67 -1.36 -16.87
C ASN A 106 6.60 -2.89 -16.89
N PHE A 107 5.45 -3.43 -17.28
CA PHE A 107 5.24 -4.88 -17.38
C PHE A 107 4.95 -5.36 -18.81
N TRP A 108 4.50 -4.48 -19.72
CA TRP A 108 4.18 -4.84 -21.10
C TRP A 108 4.42 -3.69 -22.08
N ASN A 109 4.94 -4.02 -23.27
CA ASN A 109 5.18 -3.05 -24.35
C ASN A 109 4.47 -3.46 -25.64
N GLY A 110 3.70 -2.55 -26.23
CA GLY A 110 2.95 -2.70 -27.47
C GLY A 110 1.46 -2.99 -27.25
N ALA A 111 0.72 -3.06 -28.36
CA ALA A 111 -0.67 -3.49 -28.40
C ALA A 111 -0.75 -5.04 -28.38
N SER A 112 -1.73 -5.62 -29.08
CA SER A 112 -2.05 -7.05 -29.06
C SER A 112 -0.94 -8.00 -29.52
N GLY A 113 0.02 -7.48 -30.28
CA GLY A 113 1.26 -8.17 -30.68
C GLY A 113 2.48 -7.81 -29.84
N GLY A 114 2.28 -7.19 -28.69
CA GLY A 114 3.33 -6.71 -27.80
C GLY A 114 4.11 -7.82 -27.10
N THR A 115 4.98 -7.41 -26.18
CA THR A 115 5.86 -8.31 -25.43
C THR A 115 5.90 -7.96 -23.96
N VAL A 116 5.86 -8.99 -23.12
CA VAL A 116 6.09 -8.87 -21.68
C VAL A 116 7.51 -8.36 -21.40
N VAL A 117 7.65 -7.47 -20.43
CA VAL A 117 8.96 -7.03 -19.95
C VAL A 117 9.67 -8.22 -19.27
N PRO A 118 10.96 -8.49 -19.55
CA PRO A 118 11.67 -9.61 -18.94
C PRO A 118 11.61 -9.60 -17.41
N GLY A 119 11.16 -10.71 -16.83
CA GLY A 119 10.99 -10.87 -15.39
C GLY A 119 9.64 -10.38 -14.84
N MET A 120 8.78 -9.82 -15.69
CA MET A 120 7.41 -9.44 -15.34
C MET A 120 6.40 -10.49 -15.81
N TYR A 121 5.17 -10.37 -15.31
CA TYR A 121 4.04 -11.22 -15.69
C TYR A 121 3.02 -10.44 -16.52
N ALA A 122 2.44 -11.12 -17.51
CA ALA A 122 1.33 -10.60 -18.31
C ALA A 122 0.37 -11.72 -18.68
N ASN A 123 -0.94 -11.43 -18.66
CA ASN A 123 -1.98 -12.42 -18.95
C ASN A 123 -3.13 -11.87 -19.81
N TRP A 124 -2.79 -11.00 -20.76
CA TRP A 124 -3.70 -10.49 -21.77
C TRP A 124 -4.50 -11.59 -22.47
N ALA A 125 -5.78 -11.32 -22.75
CA ALA A 125 -6.59 -12.17 -23.59
C ALA A 125 -6.07 -12.17 -25.03
N SER A 126 -6.48 -13.16 -25.82
CA SER A 126 -6.08 -13.23 -27.22
C SER A 126 -6.57 -11.99 -27.97
N GLY A 127 -5.64 -11.19 -28.49
CA GLY A 127 -5.96 -9.96 -29.17
C GLY A 127 -5.86 -8.70 -28.29
N GLU A 128 -5.51 -8.83 -27.01
CA GLU A 128 -5.33 -7.70 -26.09
C GLU A 128 -3.84 -7.42 -25.79
N PRO A 129 -3.49 -6.18 -25.40
CA PRO A 129 -4.33 -4.99 -25.36
C PRO A 129 -4.58 -4.43 -26.78
N ASN A 130 -5.80 -4.00 -27.10
CA ASN A 130 -6.20 -3.66 -28.47
C ASN A 130 -6.41 -2.16 -28.74
N ASP A 131 -6.39 -1.32 -27.70
CA ASP A 131 -6.69 0.11 -27.72
C ASP A 131 -8.00 0.44 -28.48
N SER A 132 -9.08 -0.31 -28.22
CA SER A 132 -10.34 -0.16 -28.94
C SER A 132 -11.06 1.12 -28.53
N GLY A 133 -10.65 2.23 -29.14
CA GLY A 133 -11.23 3.54 -28.95
C GLY A 133 -10.71 4.26 -27.72
N GLY A 134 -9.40 4.18 -27.45
CA GLY A 134 -8.70 4.88 -26.37
C GLY A 134 -8.83 4.14 -25.04
N GLU A 135 -8.34 2.90 -24.97
CA GLU A 135 -8.51 2.01 -23.82
C GLU A 135 -7.26 1.96 -22.94
N ASP A 136 -7.20 2.83 -21.94
CA ASP A 136 -5.95 3.01 -21.17
C ASP A 136 -5.88 2.22 -19.85
N SER A 137 -6.75 1.23 -19.60
CA SER A 137 -6.90 0.63 -18.26
C SER A 137 -7.19 -0.85 -18.25
N CYS A 138 -6.40 -1.60 -17.49
CA CYS A 138 -6.44 -3.05 -17.43
C CYS A 138 -7.52 -3.55 -16.47
N GLU A 139 -8.41 -4.42 -16.96
CA GLU A 139 -9.36 -5.19 -16.16
C GLU A 139 -9.04 -6.69 -16.18
N LEU A 140 -9.22 -7.34 -15.03
CA LEU A 140 -9.26 -8.80 -14.90
C LEU A 140 -10.65 -9.28 -15.27
N ARG A 141 -10.75 -10.13 -16.29
CA ARG A 141 -12.01 -10.70 -16.77
C ARG A 141 -12.41 -11.95 -15.99
N THR A 142 -13.67 -12.36 -16.15
CA THR A 142 -14.24 -13.58 -15.55
C THR A 142 -13.62 -14.89 -16.08
N ASP A 143 -12.99 -14.86 -17.25
CA ASP A 143 -12.19 -15.98 -17.77
C ASP A 143 -10.74 -16.00 -17.22
N GLY A 144 -10.39 -15.03 -16.36
CA GLY A 144 -9.08 -14.88 -15.74
C GLY A 144 -8.03 -14.25 -16.63
N LYS A 145 -8.38 -13.81 -17.85
CA LYS A 145 -7.50 -13.05 -18.75
C LYS A 145 -7.69 -11.55 -18.57
N TRP A 146 -6.75 -10.76 -19.11
CA TRP A 146 -6.81 -9.31 -19.02
C TRP A 146 -7.35 -8.68 -20.30
N ASN A 147 -7.98 -7.54 -20.16
CA ASN A 147 -8.45 -6.68 -21.25
C ASN A 147 -8.11 -5.24 -20.91
N ASP A 148 -7.73 -4.46 -21.91
CA ASP A 148 -7.71 -3.01 -21.79
C ASP A 148 -9.12 -2.48 -22.04
N ASN A 149 -9.50 -1.47 -21.27
CA ASN A 149 -10.83 -0.89 -21.38
C ASN A 149 -10.77 0.61 -21.12
N LYS A 150 -11.76 1.34 -21.63
CA LYS A 150 -11.79 2.79 -21.51
C LYS A 150 -11.72 3.22 -20.07
N HIS A 151 -10.84 4.17 -19.79
CA HIS A 151 -10.63 4.72 -18.46
C HIS A 151 -11.92 5.21 -17.76
N THR A 152 -12.93 5.61 -18.55
CA THR A 152 -14.23 6.13 -18.10
C THR A 152 -15.27 5.05 -17.77
N GLN A 153 -15.04 3.79 -18.12
CA GLN A 153 -15.98 2.70 -17.86
C GLN A 153 -16.08 2.42 -16.37
N THR A 154 -17.19 1.83 -15.93
CA THR A 154 -17.39 1.54 -14.50
C THR A 154 -17.22 0.05 -14.20
N ARG A 155 -16.30 -0.26 -13.28
CA ARG A 155 -16.08 -1.57 -12.67
C ARG A 155 -15.76 -1.40 -11.20
N LYS A 156 -15.97 -2.43 -10.38
CA LYS A 156 -15.28 -2.47 -9.10
C LYS A 156 -13.79 -2.70 -9.35
N GLY A 157 -12.93 -2.14 -8.52
CA GLY A 157 -11.50 -2.40 -8.53
C GLY A 157 -11.11 -3.39 -7.46
N ILE A 158 -10.09 -4.20 -7.73
CA ILE A 158 -9.41 -4.96 -6.69
C ILE A 158 -8.33 -4.08 -6.11
N VAL A 159 -8.46 -3.77 -4.82
CA VAL A 159 -7.49 -3.06 -4.02
C VAL A 159 -6.54 -4.07 -3.41
N GLU A 160 -5.25 -3.78 -3.48
CA GLU A 160 -4.17 -4.47 -2.79
C GLU A 160 -3.55 -3.51 -1.77
N ALA A 161 -3.27 -4.02 -0.58
CA ALA A 161 -2.49 -3.32 0.42
C ALA A 161 -1.56 -4.29 1.13
N THR A 162 -0.39 -3.79 1.52
CA THR A 162 0.39 -4.45 2.56
C THR A 162 -0.46 -4.48 3.83
N GLY A 163 -0.40 -5.57 4.61
CA GLY A 163 -1.01 -5.61 5.94
C GLY A 163 -0.45 -4.54 6.88
N LEU A 164 0.62 -3.85 6.49
CA LEU A 164 1.36 -2.89 7.29
C LEU A 164 0.81 -1.46 7.19
N ILE A 165 0.57 -0.83 8.33
CA ILE A 165 0.41 0.62 8.47
C ILE A 165 1.80 1.22 8.63
N ASN A 166 2.20 2.01 7.63
CA ASN A 166 3.50 2.64 7.61
C ASN A 166 3.72 3.59 8.80
N PRO A 167 4.93 3.60 9.38
CA PRO A 167 5.29 4.60 10.36
C PRO A 167 5.22 5.98 9.76
N VAL A 168 4.70 6.93 10.54
CA VAL A 168 4.59 8.33 10.12
C VAL A 168 5.80 9.09 10.61
N GLY A 169 6.59 9.60 9.65
CA GLY A 169 7.70 10.49 9.91
C GLY A 169 7.27 11.85 10.47
N GLY A 170 8.24 12.69 10.85
CA GLY A 170 7.92 13.97 11.46
C GLY A 170 9.13 14.83 11.79
N LYS A 171 8.88 15.91 12.51
CA LYS A 171 9.92 16.79 13.07
C LYS A 171 9.98 16.60 14.58
N VAL A 172 11.18 16.54 15.13
CA VAL A 172 11.43 16.48 16.58
C VAL A 172 12.48 17.51 16.98
N GLN A 173 12.34 18.12 18.15
CA GLN A 173 13.35 19.03 18.69
C GLN A 173 14.49 18.27 19.35
N VAL A 174 15.69 18.85 19.32
CA VAL A 174 16.80 18.36 20.13
C VAL A 174 16.40 18.30 21.60
N GLY A 175 16.60 17.15 22.23
CA GLY A 175 16.25 16.89 23.63
C GLY A 175 14.87 16.26 23.85
N ASP A 176 13.97 16.34 22.87
CA ASP A 176 12.63 15.77 22.98
C ASP A 176 12.61 14.26 22.69
N THR A 177 11.47 13.64 22.96
CA THR A 177 11.19 12.25 22.59
C THR A 177 10.24 12.21 21.40
N PHE A 178 10.58 11.42 20.39
CA PHE A 178 9.72 11.16 19.23
C PHE A 178 9.49 9.67 19.08
N THR A 179 8.23 9.26 19.00
CA THR A 179 7.85 7.84 18.92
C THR A 179 7.25 7.55 17.55
N LEU A 180 7.89 6.63 16.85
CA LEU A 180 7.39 6.01 15.64
C LEU A 180 6.55 4.79 16.02
N TYR A 181 5.48 4.56 15.27
CA TYR A 181 4.58 3.42 15.45
C TYR A 181 4.49 2.63 14.17
N CYS A 182 4.42 1.32 14.32
CA CYS A 182 4.32 0.37 13.23
C CYS A 182 3.25 -0.65 13.62
N GLN A 183 2.30 -0.91 12.73
CA GLN A 183 1.14 -1.72 13.05
C GLN A 183 0.77 -2.59 11.87
N ASN A 184 0.48 -3.85 12.10
CA ASN A 184 -0.32 -4.61 11.14
C ASN A 184 -1.79 -4.20 11.31
N ARG A 185 -2.44 -3.90 10.20
CA ARG A 185 -3.83 -3.47 10.14
C ARG A 185 -4.79 -4.61 10.44
N TRP A 186 -4.41 -5.84 10.12
CA TRP A 186 -5.25 -7.03 10.29
C TRP A 186 -4.42 -8.21 10.81
N PRO A 187 -3.90 -8.12 12.06
CA PRO A 187 -3.14 -9.21 12.64
C PRO A 187 -4.03 -10.46 12.76
N THR A 188 -3.54 -11.55 12.21
CA THR A 188 -4.17 -12.88 12.23
C THR A 188 -3.53 -13.81 13.26
N GLY A 189 -2.37 -13.44 13.81
CA GLY A 189 -1.59 -14.24 14.73
C GLY A 189 -0.63 -13.41 15.59
N ALA A 190 0.43 -14.07 16.06
CA ALA A 190 1.47 -13.41 16.84
C ALA A 190 2.45 -12.69 15.91
N GLU A 191 2.86 -11.50 16.31
CA GLU A 191 3.69 -10.59 15.52
C GLU A 191 5.03 -10.35 16.20
N THR A 192 6.08 -10.23 15.38
CA THR A 192 7.39 -9.74 15.81
C THR A 192 7.78 -8.53 14.97
N PHE A 193 8.45 -7.56 15.59
CA PHE A 193 8.85 -6.31 14.94
C PHE A 193 10.38 -6.21 14.93
N GLN A 194 10.92 -5.49 13.95
CA GLN A 194 12.31 -5.04 13.95
C GLN A 194 12.41 -3.67 13.28
N TRP A 195 13.04 -2.71 13.94
CA TRP A 195 13.26 -1.37 13.37
C TRP A 195 14.64 -1.23 12.73
N TYR A 196 14.71 -0.41 11.69
CA TYR A 196 15.92 -0.08 10.94
C TYR A 196 16.08 1.44 10.82
N TYR A 197 17.32 1.90 10.72
CA TYR A 197 17.69 3.30 10.51
C TYR A 197 18.65 3.44 9.35
N GLY A 198 18.50 4.51 8.57
CA GLY A 198 19.38 4.85 7.46
C GLY A 198 19.44 6.37 7.23
N THR A 199 20.57 6.83 6.69
CA THR A 199 20.79 8.24 6.34
C THR A 199 20.38 8.57 4.91
N SER A 200 19.97 7.57 4.14
CA SER A 200 19.42 7.70 2.78
C SER A 200 18.11 6.94 2.70
N ILE A 201 17.27 7.24 1.71
CA ILE A 201 15.99 6.55 1.49
C ILE A 201 16.16 5.09 1.00
N ASP A 202 17.37 4.66 0.67
CA ASP A 202 17.66 3.30 0.21
C ASP A 202 17.74 2.33 1.41
N PHE A 203 16.75 1.44 1.54
CA PHE A 203 16.72 0.43 2.60
C PHE A 203 17.92 -0.52 2.54
N GLY A 204 18.52 -0.76 1.36
CA GLY A 204 19.69 -1.63 1.23
C GLY A 204 20.92 -1.12 1.98
N ALA A 205 20.93 0.17 2.37
CA ALA A 205 21.96 0.79 3.19
C ALA A 205 21.53 0.99 4.66
N ALA A 206 20.29 0.63 5.02
CA ALA A 206 19.80 0.75 6.39
C ALA A 206 20.44 -0.30 7.30
N SER A 207 20.57 0.03 8.58
CA SER A 207 21.10 -0.85 9.61
C SER A 207 20.01 -1.15 10.64
N GLU A 208 20.03 -2.39 11.15
CA GLU A 208 19.15 -2.81 12.22
C GLU A 208 19.40 -1.96 13.48
N ILE A 209 18.32 -1.48 14.10
CA ILE A 209 18.39 -0.84 15.41
C ILE A 209 18.32 -1.94 16.46
N SER A 210 19.48 -2.30 17.02
CA SER A 210 19.60 -3.36 18.01
C SER A 210 18.59 -3.24 19.15
N GLY A 211 17.79 -4.28 19.35
CA GLY A 211 16.80 -4.39 20.44
C GLY A 211 15.51 -3.60 20.23
N ALA A 212 15.36 -2.90 19.10
CA ALA A 212 14.10 -2.25 18.72
C ALA A 212 13.13 -3.26 18.11
N THR A 213 12.56 -4.12 18.96
CA THR A 213 11.68 -5.23 18.54
C THR A 213 10.20 -5.04 18.92
N GLY A 214 9.84 -3.83 19.35
CA GLY A 214 8.47 -3.46 19.65
C GLY A 214 7.77 -2.86 18.44
N CYS A 215 6.44 -2.86 18.47
CA CYS A 215 5.60 -2.16 17.50
C CYS A 215 5.72 -0.61 17.57
N ALA A 216 6.51 -0.09 18.50
CA ALA A 216 6.85 1.32 18.60
C ALA A 216 8.35 1.46 18.86
N TYR A 217 8.96 2.46 18.25
CA TYR A 217 10.35 2.84 18.49
C TYR A 217 10.41 4.30 18.91
N SER A 218 11.04 4.58 20.06
CA SER A 218 11.18 5.93 20.58
C SER A 218 12.61 6.41 20.48
N ILE A 219 12.81 7.51 19.77
CA ILE A 219 14.02 8.31 19.80
C ILE A 219 13.91 9.16 21.06
N VAL A 220 14.63 8.77 22.13
CA VAL A 220 14.65 9.51 23.39
C VAL A 220 15.81 10.49 23.38
N ASN A 221 15.58 11.72 23.85
CA ASN A 221 16.59 12.80 23.89
C ASN A 221 17.20 13.03 22.49
N ALA A 222 16.33 13.30 21.51
CA ALA A 222 16.69 13.38 20.10
C ALA A 222 17.89 14.31 19.84
N GLN A 223 18.79 13.89 18.97
CA GLN A 223 19.98 14.62 18.53
C GLN A 223 19.98 14.72 17.01
N PHE A 224 20.74 15.66 16.43
CA PHE A 224 20.84 15.77 14.97
C PHE A 224 21.32 14.48 14.28
N SER A 225 22.06 13.61 15.00
CA SER A 225 22.45 12.29 14.51
C SER A 225 21.28 11.30 14.36
N ASN A 226 20.10 11.63 14.87
CA ASN A 226 18.86 10.84 14.68
C ASN A 226 18.08 11.28 13.45
N GLU A 227 18.52 12.31 12.74
CA GLU A 227 17.90 12.68 11.45
C GLU A 227 18.15 11.57 10.42
N GLY A 228 17.11 11.22 9.67
CA GLY A 228 17.19 10.18 8.65
C GLY A 228 15.86 9.50 8.40
N TYR A 229 15.95 8.26 7.95
CA TYR A 229 14.81 7.43 7.58
C TYR A 229 14.73 6.22 8.49
N TYR A 230 13.52 5.88 8.89
CA TYR A 230 13.23 4.75 9.77
C TYR A 230 12.27 3.79 9.07
N TRP A 231 12.55 2.50 9.19
CA TRP A 231 11.68 1.45 8.70
C TRP A 231 11.31 0.52 9.83
N CYS A 232 10.16 -0.12 9.67
CA CYS A 232 9.73 -1.20 10.52
C CYS A 232 9.46 -2.42 9.66
N GLU A 233 10.02 -3.55 10.09
CA GLU A 233 9.69 -4.86 9.59
C GLU A 233 8.74 -5.54 10.57
N VAL A 234 7.67 -6.13 10.05
CA VAL A 234 6.70 -6.92 10.81
C VAL A 234 6.70 -8.32 10.26
N THR A 235 6.91 -9.31 11.12
CA THR A 235 6.79 -10.72 10.75
C THR A 235 5.59 -11.35 11.45
N GLU A 236 4.72 -11.98 10.66
CA GLU A 236 3.53 -12.70 11.13
C GLU A 236 3.39 -14.01 10.34
N SER A 237 3.25 -15.13 11.05
CA SER A 237 2.97 -16.44 10.43
C SER A 237 3.95 -16.83 9.31
N GLY A 238 5.21 -16.42 9.42
CA GLY A 238 6.28 -16.69 8.45
C GLY A 238 6.38 -15.71 7.28
N TYR A 239 5.54 -14.67 7.25
CA TYR A 239 5.59 -13.60 6.25
C TYR A 239 6.17 -12.35 6.87
N THR A 240 7.04 -11.69 6.13
CA THR A 240 7.75 -10.49 6.58
C THR A 240 7.37 -9.33 5.67
N PHE A 241 6.88 -8.26 6.27
CA PHE A 241 6.50 -7.02 5.60
C PHE A 241 7.42 -5.91 6.05
N LEU A 242 7.98 -5.18 5.09
CA LEU A 242 8.76 -3.99 5.38
C LEU A 242 7.91 -2.76 5.10
N SER A 243 7.96 -1.78 6.00
CA SER A 243 7.23 -0.52 5.82
C SER A 243 7.86 0.36 4.76
N ASP A 244 7.12 1.36 4.29
CA ASP A 244 7.74 2.53 3.67
C ASP A 244 8.63 3.29 4.67
N PRO A 245 9.62 4.06 4.19
CA PRO A 245 10.48 4.88 5.04
C PRO A 245 9.71 6.02 5.72
N ALA A 246 9.86 6.13 7.03
CA ALA A 246 9.43 7.29 7.82
C ALA A 246 10.58 8.32 7.95
N PRO A 247 10.51 9.50 7.29
CA PRO A 247 11.52 10.53 7.45
C PRO A 247 11.38 11.24 8.80
N VAL A 248 12.46 11.32 9.57
CA VAL A 248 12.53 12.10 10.82
C VAL A 248 13.54 13.21 10.63
N ALA A 249 13.09 14.46 10.80
CA ALA A 249 13.96 15.63 10.79
C ALA A 249 14.14 16.15 12.22
N VAL A 250 15.38 16.48 12.58
CA VAL A 250 15.69 16.97 13.93
C VAL A 250 15.99 18.45 13.86
N VAL A 251 15.25 19.24 14.64
CA VAL A 251 15.35 20.71 14.63
C VAL A 251 15.93 21.22 15.95
N PRO A 252 16.58 22.41 15.97
CA PRO A 252 17.09 22.99 17.22
C PRO A 252 15.98 23.12 18.28
N ALA A 253 16.36 23.01 19.56
CA ALA A 253 15.43 23.24 20.67
C ALA A 253 14.79 24.65 20.57
N GLY A 254 13.48 24.76 20.82
CA GLY A 254 12.74 26.03 20.75
C GLY A 254 12.32 26.50 19.34
N SER A 255 12.57 25.69 18.31
CA SER A 255 12.20 25.96 16.90
C SER A 255 10.71 25.81 16.54
N PHE A 256 9.91 25.12 17.36
CA PHE A 256 8.47 25.01 17.16
C PHE A 256 7.79 26.26 17.72
N PRO A 257 6.79 26.83 17.01
CA PRO A 257 6.02 27.94 17.56
C PRO A 257 5.35 27.48 18.85
N VAL A 258 5.54 28.23 19.93
CA VAL A 258 4.75 28.05 21.15
C VAL A 258 3.30 28.30 20.75
N ALA A 259 2.46 27.26 20.78
CA ALA A 259 1.04 27.43 20.58
C ALA A 259 0.53 28.35 21.69
N GLY A 260 0.28 29.62 21.33
CA GLY A 260 -0.46 30.53 22.20
C GLY A 260 -1.85 29.94 22.48
N PRO A 261 -2.55 30.38 23.54
CA PRO A 261 -3.79 29.77 24.01
C PRO A 261 -5.02 30.02 23.11
N ILE A 262 -4.86 30.14 21.79
CA ILE A 262 -5.97 30.38 20.86
C ILE A 262 -5.84 29.48 19.64
N GLY A 263 -6.82 28.60 19.46
CA GLY A 263 -7.17 28.01 18.18
C GLY A 263 -6.60 26.62 17.93
N LEU A 264 -7.33 25.61 18.40
CA LEU A 264 -7.29 24.24 17.90
C LEU A 264 -7.78 24.25 16.43
N GLY A 265 -6.91 24.66 15.52
CA GLY A 265 -7.12 24.62 14.08
C GLY A 265 -6.03 23.76 13.47
N MET A 266 -6.42 22.58 12.96
CA MET A 266 -5.57 21.67 12.20
C MET A 266 -4.61 22.42 11.27
N LEU A 267 -3.31 22.39 11.57
CA LEU A 267 -2.28 22.49 10.54
C LEU A 267 -1.84 21.06 10.20
N ILE A 268 -2.64 20.39 9.37
CA ILE A 268 -2.12 19.34 8.52
C ILE A 268 -1.33 20.08 7.45
N CYS A 269 -0.04 20.33 7.71
CA CYS A 269 0.85 20.84 6.70
C CYS A 269 1.18 19.65 5.77
N GLY A 270 0.36 19.48 4.74
CA GLY A 270 0.65 18.59 3.63
C GLY A 270 1.92 19.05 2.93
N ALA A 271 3.04 18.41 3.24
CA ALA A 271 4.18 18.40 2.36
C ALA A 271 4.02 17.18 1.45
N ALA A 272 3.40 17.39 0.30
CA ALA A 272 3.61 16.55 -0.86
C ALA A 272 5.11 16.57 -1.18
N ILE A 273 5.84 15.55 -0.75
CA ILE A 273 7.14 15.27 -1.35
C ILE A 273 6.81 14.59 -2.66
N ALA A 274 6.81 15.39 -3.72
CA ALA A 274 6.86 14.88 -5.08
C ALA A 274 8.03 13.88 -5.15
N GLY A 275 7.69 12.60 -5.30
CA GLY A 275 8.66 11.55 -5.52
C GLY A 275 9.38 11.80 -6.83
N VAL A 276 10.55 12.42 -6.77
CA VAL A 276 11.52 12.34 -7.85
C VAL A 276 12.02 10.90 -7.86
N ARG A 277 11.35 10.04 -8.64
CA ARG A 277 11.84 8.69 -8.93
C ARG A 277 13.13 8.80 -9.72
N ALA A 278 14.25 8.54 -9.04
CA ALA A 278 15.53 8.39 -9.69
C ALA A 278 15.47 7.18 -10.64
N VAL A 279 15.53 7.46 -11.93
CA VAL A 279 15.77 6.50 -13.01
C VAL A 279 17.04 5.72 -12.70
N ARG A 280 16.96 4.40 -12.50
CA ARG A 280 18.13 3.51 -12.62
C ARG A 280 18.10 2.84 -13.99
N ARG A 281 18.97 3.33 -14.89
CA ARG A 281 19.53 2.54 -15.98
C ARG A 281 20.46 1.49 -15.37
N ARG A 282 20.41 0.26 -15.89
CA ARG A 282 21.50 -0.72 -15.73
C ARG A 282 22.77 -0.20 -16.41
#